data_AF-A0A7S2AWT7-F1
#
_entry.id   AF-A0A7S2AWT7-F1
#
_cell.length_a   1.000
_cell.length_b   1.000
_cell.length_c   1.000
_cell.angle_alpha   90.00
_cell.angle_beta   90.00
_cell.angle_gamma   90.00
#
_symmetry.space_group_name_H-M   'P 1'
#
loop_
_entity.id
_entity.type
_entity.pdbx_description
1 polymer ?
#
loop_
_entity_poly.entity_id
_entity_poly.type
_entity_poly.pdbx_seq_one_letter_code
_entity_poly.pdbx_strand_id
1 'polypeptide(L)'
;MLEYEYLQCQLPLQTQRGSKTAFFAFADTIAARSYRGDNEQHGWLGLKFQTEPGSTPSRIIIHIRLLDNTAELQQEATGVLGVNLLHSCFTLLKGEGGPTPAVLDEFLASLMDDLGTWDDGNQRIQIDLMKFEGPAFAGVDERAVALRLVERKFCEATVFDTDGSVRLPSDMFYKKNVLVLRGLFRPFTKLHEDMISAASAEFFCEEEGNPSRTIYESTKNGQDEEVCYLRDASQVLLEISTADITHNGDSLDWTTPLGLDEKKFLNRLDAVLATGHPVMLSNFFEYFRVAQYLQQAIGKGKGHLAIVLGVPAIKSLFDEQYYKTLSGGILENFGRMARADLSMYLYPTVDEKDNVITANTLELTEEVDDLYQFLLKRKVIRPVEFFDKALLAKFGSQSASKKVSDMVESGDDAWMEYMPGKVVDYIKENGTEEETLDIKAAVKSYM
;
A
#
# COMPACT_ATOMS: atom_id res chain seq x y z
N MET A 1 13.27 6.28 25.50
CA MET A 1 13.74 5.05 26.16
C MET A 1 15.07 4.60 25.58
N LEU A 2 15.15 4.20 24.30
CA LEU A 2 16.40 3.69 23.69
C LEU A 2 17.63 4.61 23.88
N GLU A 3 17.46 5.93 23.71
CA GLU A 3 18.55 6.90 23.93
C GLU A 3 19.08 6.86 25.36
N TYR A 4 18.17 6.76 26.33
CA TYR A 4 18.52 6.69 27.74
C TYR A 4 19.31 5.42 28.03
N GLU A 5 18.84 4.26 27.56
CA GLU A 5 19.54 2.97 27.73
C GLU A 5 20.95 2.99 27.12
N TYR A 6 21.09 3.57 25.93
CA TYR A 6 22.38 3.70 25.27
C TYR A 6 23.36 4.56 26.07
N LEU A 7 22.91 5.70 26.58
CA LEU A 7 23.74 6.59 27.40
C LEU A 7 24.11 5.97 28.74
N GLN A 8 23.20 5.21 29.37
CA GLN A 8 23.50 4.46 30.60
C GLN A 8 24.57 3.38 30.39
N CYS A 9 24.60 2.76 29.21
CA CYS A 9 25.63 1.78 28.84
C CYS A 9 26.99 2.45 28.51
N GLN A 10 26.96 3.47 27.66
CA GLN A 10 28.16 4.10 27.12
C GLN A 10 28.90 4.94 28.16
N LEU A 11 28.22 5.88 28.83
CA LEU A 11 28.88 6.90 29.67
C LEU A 11 29.77 6.30 30.78
N PRO A 12 29.35 5.27 31.53
CA PRO A 12 30.19 4.70 32.59
C PRO A 12 31.43 3.96 32.06
N LEU A 13 31.37 3.45 30.83
CA LEU A 13 32.38 2.56 30.26
C LEU A 13 33.28 3.24 29.22
N GLN A 14 32.87 4.39 28.69
CA GLN A 14 33.55 5.04 27.57
C GLN A 14 35.01 5.35 27.86
N THR A 15 35.32 5.86 29.07
CA THR A 15 36.70 6.19 29.46
C THR A 15 37.60 4.95 29.56
N GLN A 16 37.06 3.81 30.01
CA GLN A 16 37.85 2.59 30.25
C GLN A 16 37.95 1.69 29.02
N ARG A 17 36.88 1.63 28.21
CA ARG A 17 36.72 0.65 27.13
C ARG A 17 36.39 1.24 25.77
N GLY A 18 36.03 2.52 25.69
CA GLY A 18 35.48 3.12 24.47
C GLY A 18 36.42 3.10 23.26
N SER A 19 37.73 3.00 23.46
CA SER A 19 38.70 2.87 22.37
C SER A 19 38.84 1.44 21.82
N LYS A 20 38.22 0.43 22.47
CA LYS A 20 38.36 -1.00 22.11
C LYS A 20 37.03 -1.76 22.07
N THR A 21 35.94 -1.15 22.51
CA THR A 21 34.63 -1.79 22.62
C THR A 21 33.60 -0.89 21.93
N ALA A 22 32.86 -1.45 20.99
CA ALA A 22 31.67 -0.84 20.42
C ALA A 22 30.50 -1.03 21.39
N PHE A 23 29.74 0.03 21.64
CA PHE A 23 28.59 0.00 22.53
C PHE A 23 27.29 -0.17 21.74
N PHE A 24 26.32 -0.85 22.35
CA PHE A 24 24.95 -0.89 21.89
C PHE A 24 23.98 -0.87 23.07
N ALA A 25 22.73 -0.54 22.78
CA ALA A 25 21.60 -0.75 23.65
C ALA A 25 20.38 -1.19 22.84
N PHE A 26 19.59 -2.07 23.45
CA PHE A 26 18.34 -2.58 22.90
C PHE A 26 17.21 -2.14 23.82
N ALA A 27 16.06 -1.77 23.25
CA ALA A 27 14.86 -1.47 24.00
C ALA A 27 13.64 -1.86 23.18
N ASP A 28 12.64 -2.41 23.84
CA ASP A 28 11.39 -2.82 23.21
C ASP A 28 10.16 -2.39 24.03
N THR A 29 9.02 -2.37 23.37
CA THR A 29 7.70 -2.17 23.99
C THR A 29 6.72 -3.08 23.27
N ILE A 30 6.30 -4.14 23.95
CA ILE A 30 5.53 -5.24 23.36
C ILE A 30 4.15 -5.34 24.03
N ALA A 31 3.11 -5.44 23.20
CA ALA A 31 1.77 -5.85 23.60
C ALA A 31 1.56 -7.31 23.17
N ALA A 32 1.95 -8.25 24.03
CA ALA A 32 1.76 -9.69 23.79
C ALA A 32 0.27 -10.08 23.95
N ARG A 33 -0.05 -11.32 23.58
CA ARG A 33 -1.39 -11.88 23.68
C ARG A 33 -1.93 -11.81 25.12
N SER A 34 -3.09 -11.19 25.29
CA SER A 34 -3.82 -11.16 26.55
C SER A 34 -4.45 -12.53 26.84
N TYR A 35 -4.86 -12.76 28.09
CA TYR A 35 -5.59 -13.97 28.46
C TYR A 35 -6.86 -14.22 27.63
N ARG A 36 -7.54 -13.15 27.21
CA ARG A 36 -8.74 -13.23 26.35
C ARG A 36 -8.39 -13.36 24.87
N GLY A 37 -7.17 -12.98 24.47
CA GLY A 37 -6.69 -13.04 23.09
C GLY A 37 -7.41 -12.08 22.14
N ASP A 38 -8.07 -11.06 22.67
CA ASP A 38 -8.87 -10.07 21.93
C ASP A 38 -8.11 -8.77 21.66
N ASN A 39 -6.88 -8.64 22.17
CA ASN A 39 -6.02 -7.49 21.91
C ASN A 39 -5.24 -7.63 20.60
N GLU A 40 -4.84 -6.47 20.07
CA GLU A 40 -3.82 -6.39 19.03
C GLU A 40 -2.47 -6.80 19.61
N GLN A 41 -1.76 -7.66 18.87
CA GLN A 41 -0.53 -8.31 19.31
C GLN A 41 0.63 -7.81 18.45
N HIS A 42 1.37 -6.85 18.98
CA HIS A 42 2.36 -6.08 18.23
C HIS A 42 3.38 -5.43 19.16
N GLY A 43 4.42 -4.82 18.60
CA GLY A 43 5.37 -4.09 19.41
C GLY A 43 6.42 -3.32 18.62
N TRP A 44 7.15 -2.49 19.35
CA TRP A 44 8.27 -1.71 18.84
C TRP A 44 9.57 -2.27 19.40
N LEU A 45 10.55 -2.50 18.53
CA LEU A 45 11.92 -2.86 18.89
C LEU A 45 12.85 -1.74 18.44
N GLY A 46 13.87 -1.44 19.22
CA GLY A 46 14.85 -0.43 18.92
C GLY A 46 16.25 -0.88 19.27
N LEU A 47 17.18 -0.66 18.35
CA LEU A 47 18.61 -0.91 18.56
C LEU A 47 19.38 0.37 18.25
N LYS A 48 20.21 0.81 19.19
CA LYS A 48 21.19 1.87 18.97
C LYS A 48 22.57 1.29 19.19
N PHE A 49 23.46 1.40 18.21
CA PHE A 49 24.73 0.68 18.21
C PHE A 49 25.85 1.44 17.48
N GLN A 50 27.09 1.13 17.85
CA GLN A 50 28.29 1.52 17.12
C GLN A 50 28.73 0.37 16.22
N THR A 51 29.04 0.64 14.96
CA THR A 51 29.67 -0.35 14.06
C THR A 51 31.11 -0.64 14.49
N GLU A 52 31.82 0.40 14.91
CA GLU A 52 33.20 0.32 15.42
C GLU A 52 33.37 1.10 16.73
N PRO A 53 34.33 0.73 17.60
CA PRO A 53 34.60 1.48 18.83
C PRO A 53 34.83 2.97 18.56
N GLY A 54 34.04 3.82 19.24
CA GLY A 54 34.14 5.29 19.12
C GLY A 54 33.44 5.90 17.91
N SER A 55 32.87 5.10 17.00
CA SER A 55 32.06 5.60 15.88
C SER A 55 30.79 6.31 16.37
N THR A 56 30.23 7.17 15.52
CA THR A 56 28.91 7.75 15.79
C THR A 56 27.85 6.65 15.71
N PRO A 57 27.00 6.49 16.73
CA PRO A 57 26.05 5.39 16.76
C PRO A 57 24.96 5.56 15.71
N SER A 58 24.53 4.44 15.15
CA SER A 58 23.36 4.33 14.28
C SER A 58 22.20 3.72 15.05
N ARG A 59 20.98 3.94 14.56
CA ARG A 59 19.73 3.49 15.18
C ARG A 59 18.85 2.80 14.16
N ILE A 60 18.23 1.71 14.58
CA ILE A 60 17.13 1.04 13.88
C ILE A 60 15.93 0.99 14.81
N ILE A 61 14.75 1.33 14.29
CA ILE A 61 13.48 1.11 14.95
C ILE A 61 12.63 0.20 14.08
N ILE A 62 12.05 -0.84 14.66
CA ILE A 62 11.24 -1.83 13.96
C ILE A 62 9.88 -1.91 14.65
N HIS A 63 8.81 -1.93 13.86
CA HIS A 63 7.50 -2.37 14.33
C HIS A 63 7.26 -3.81 13.88
N ILE A 64 6.69 -4.61 14.77
CA ILE A 64 6.37 -6.01 14.51
C ILE A 64 4.95 -6.37 14.90
N ARG A 65 4.39 -7.37 14.22
CA ARG A 65 3.20 -8.10 14.68
C ARG A 65 3.58 -9.50 15.12
N LEU A 66 2.94 -9.95 16.19
CA LEU A 66 3.19 -11.23 16.82
C LEU A 66 2.11 -12.22 16.39
N LEU A 67 2.51 -13.29 15.72
CA LEU A 67 1.57 -14.22 15.05
C LEU A 67 1.36 -15.52 15.84
N ASP A 68 2.25 -15.82 16.80
CA ASP A 68 2.12 -16.98 17.66
C ASP A 68 0.86 -16.93 18.55
N ASN A 69 0.33 -18.10 18.92
CA ASN A 69 -0.95 -18.21 19.62
C ASN A 69 -0.85 -18.08 21.15
N THR A 70 0.35 -17.96 21.73
CA THR A 70 0.56 -17.80 23.17
C THR A 70 1.60 -16.71 23.46
N ALA A 71 1.48 -16.06 24.63
CA ALA A 71 2.39 -14.98 25.01
C ALA A 71 3.85 -15.47 25.17
N GLU A 72 4.04 -16.71 25.62
CA GLU A 72 5.37 -17.31 25.83
C GLU A 72 6.09 -17.52 24.49
N LEU A 73 5.38 -18.04 23.48
CA LEU A 73 5.94 -18.22 22.14
C LEU A 73 6.23 -16.88 21.47
N GLN A 74 5.36 -15.88 21.67
CA GLN A 74 5.60 -14.53 21.18
C GLN A 74 6.84 -13.88 21.80
N GLN A 75 7.06 -14.09 23.09
CA GLN A 75 8.24 -13.61 23.79
C GLN A 75 9.52 -14.30 23.27
N GLU A 76 9.46 -15.63 23.05
CA GLU A 76 10.56 -16.38 22.44
C GLU A 76 10.90 -15.86 21.05
N ALA A 77 9.90 -15.71 20.17
CA ALA A 77 10.08 -15.19 18.81
C ALA A 77 10.68 -13.77 18.82
N THR A 78 10.22 -12.90 19.72
CA THR A 78 10.77 -11.55 19.89
C THR A 78 12.25 -11.61 20.31
N GLY A 79 12.60 -12.56 21.19
CA GLY A 79 13.98 -12.82 21.60
C GLY A 79 14.87 -13.27 20.44
N VAL A 80 14.39 -14.19 19.60
CA VAL A 80 15.09 -14.63 18.39
C VAL A 80 15.32 -13.46 17.43
N LEU A 81 14.30 -12.65 17.16
CA LEU A 81 14.44 -11.45 16.32
C LEU A 81 15.48 -10.48 16.88
N GLY A 82 15.50 -10.26 18.20
CA GLY A 82 16.49 -9.39 18.84
C GLY A 82 17.93 -9.90 18.67
N VAL A 83 18.15 -11.22 18.77
CA VAL A 83 19.46 -11.84 18.51
C VAL A 83 19.86 -11.70 17.05
N ASN A 84 18.93 -11.99 16.13
CA ASN A 84 19.16 -11.86 14.69
C ASN A 84 19.52 -10.42 14.33
N LEU A 85 18.79 -9.43 14.85
CA LEU A 85 19.04 -8.01 14.62
C LEU A 85 20.45 -7.59 15.07
N LEU A 86 20.87 -8.02 16.26
CA LEU A 86 22.22 -7.76 16.75
C LEU A 86 23.27 -8.44 15.86
N HIS A 87 23.06 -9.70 15.50
CA HIS A 87 23.95 -10.41 14.60
C HIS A 87 24.10 -9.65 13.28
N SER A 88 23.01 -9.34 12.58
CA SER A 88 23.03 -8.64 11.29
C SER A 88 23.74 -7.28 11.39
N CYS A 89 23.52 -6.52 12.48
CA CYS A 89 24.16 -5.22 12.67
C CYS A 89 25.69 -5.32 12.87
N PHE A 90 26.19 -6.34 13.56
CA PHE A 90 27.62 -6.46 13.87
C PHE A 90 28.39 -7.30 12.84
N THR A 91 27.73 -8.13 12.03
CA THR A 91 28.40 -9.01 11.06
C THR A 91 28.29 -8.52 9.63
N LEU A 92 27.16 -7.90 9.24
CA LEU A 92 26.89 -7.50 7.86
C LEU A 92 27.18 -6.02 7.61
N LEU A 93 26.93 -5.15 8.59
CA LEU A 93 27.21 -3.72 8.47
C LEU A 93 28.68 -3.47 8.88
N LYS A 94 29.55 -3.20 7.91
CA LYS A 94 30.97 -2.89 8.13
C LYS A 94 31.35 -1.56 7.49
N GLY A 95 32.09 -0.74 8.25
CA GLY A 95 32.66 0.52 7.76
C GLY A 95 31.69 1.69 7.67
N GLU A 96 32.15 2.77 7.03
CA GLU A 96 31.39 3.98 6.72
C GLU A 96 30.85 3.91 5.30
N GLY A 97 29.62 4.38 5.05
CA GLY A 97 29.04 4.49 3.70
C GLY A 97 27.72 3.76 3.46
N GLY A 98 27.19 3.06 4.46
CA GLY A 98 25.91 2.34 4.37
C GLY A 98 25.96 1.02 3.57
N PRO A 99 24.92 0.17 3.68
CA PRO A 99 24.87 -1.11 2.98
C PRO A 99 24.52 -0.91 1.49
N THR A 100 25.20 -1.67 0.63
CA THR A 100 24.73 -1.90 -0.74
C THR A 100 23.37 -2.62 -0.75
N PRO A 101 22.58 -2.56 -1.85
CA PRO A 101 21.35 -3.32 -2.00
C PRO A 101 21.49 -4.81 -1.64
N ALA A 102 22.56 -5.47 -2.09
CA ALA A 102 22.80 -6.89 -1.81
C ALA A 102 23.05 -7.17 -0.31
N VAL A 103 23.78 -6.28 0.37
CA VAL A 103 24.00 -6.39 1.83
C VAL A 103 22.72 -6.11 2.60
N LEU A 104 21.92 -5.15 2.15
CA LEU A 104 20.61 -4.86 2.74
C LEU A 104 19.65 -6.06 2.58
N ASP A 105 19.70 -6.73 1.44
CA ASP A 105 18.95 -7.97 1.18
C ASP A 105 19.37 -9.12 2.11
N GLU A 106 20.67 -9.33 2.30
CA GLU A 106 21.19 -10.31 3.27
C GLU A 106 20.82 -9.94 4.70
N PHE A 107 20.90 -8.64 5.03
CA PHE A 107 20.51 -8.11 6.34
C PHE A 107 19.04 -8.45 6.65
N LEU A 108 18.12 -8.13 5.75
CA LEU A 108 16.70 -8.41 5.94
C LEU A 108 16.44 -9.91 6.03
N ALA A 109 17.07 -10.73 5.19
CA ALA A 109 16.94 -12.18 5.25
C ALA A 109 17.33 -12.73 6.64
N SER A 110 18.47 -12.30 7.16
CA SER A 110 18.99 -12.76 8.46
C SER A 110 18.08 -12.39 9.64
N LEU A 111 17.28 -11.32 9.53
CA LEU A 111 16.31 -10.98 10.60
C LEU A 111 15.28 -12.09 10.83
N MET A 112 14.91 -12.82 9.79
CA MET A 112 13.84 -13.82 9.82
C MET A 112 14.35 -15.26 10.02
N ASP A 113 15.66 -15.44 10.25
CA ASP A 113 16.23 -16.74 10.58
C ASP A 113 15.53 -17.35 11.82
N ASP A 114 15.09 -18.61 11.70
CA ASP A 114 14.31 -19.35 12.71
C ASP A 114 12.95 -18.73 13.12
N LEU A 115 12.44 -17.75 12.37
CA LEU A 115 11.11 -17.13 12.59
C LEU A 115 10.07 -17.53 11.55
N GLY A 116 10.47 -18.31 10.55
CA GLY A 116 9.63 -18.71 9.43
C GLY A 116 9.25 -17.53 8.53
N THR A 117 8.50 -17.84 7.48
CA THR A 117 8.04 -16.92 6.44
C THR A 117 6.60 -17.24 6.09
N TRP A 118 5.90 -16.32 5.44
CA TRP A 118 4.52 -16.59 5.03
C TRP A 118 4.39 -17.85 4.16
N ASP A 119 5.39 -18.14 3.32
CA ASP A 119 5.36 -19.27 2.37
C ASP A 119 5.54 -20.64 3.02
N ASP A 120 6.14 -20.70 4.21
CA ASP A 120 6.23 -21.95 4.98
C ASP A 120 5.00 -22.21 5.87
N GLY A 121 4.06 -21.26 5.93
CA GLY A 121 2.85 -21.35 6.76
C GLY A 121 3.11 -21.33 8.26
N ASN A 122 4.32 -20.96 8.68
CA ASN A 122 4.80 -20.98 10.06
C ASN A 122 5.47 -19.64 10.46
N GLN A 123 5.09 -18.55 9.80
CA GLN A 123 5.55 -17.21 10.15
C GLN A 123 5.15 -16.86 11.59
N ARG A 124 6.15 -16.60 12.44
CA ARG A 124 5.96 -16.25 13.86
C ARG A 124 5.89 -14.74 14.10
N ILE A 125 6.60 -13.96 13.27
CA ILE A 125 6.68 -12.50 13.33
C ILE A 125 6.44 -11.90 11.95
N GLN A 126 5.70 -10.80 11.93
CA GLN A 126 5.60 -9.90 10.79
C GLN A 126 6.43 -8.63 11.08
N ILE A 127 7.28 -8.20 10.15
CA ILE A 127 7.98 -6.91 10.20
C ILE A 127 7.28 -5.99 9.20
N ASP A 128 6.52 -5.02 9.69
CA ASP A 128 5.68 -4.15 8.84
C ASP A 128 6.24 -2.72 8.67
N LEU A 129 7.17 -2.30 9.54
CA LEU A 129 7.86 -1.02 9.42
C LEU A 129 9.28 -1.09 9.98
N MET A 130 10.22 -0.48 9.27
CA MET A 130 11.59 -0.28 9.74
C MET A 130 12.03 1.16 9.47
N LYS A 131 12.66 1.79 10.46
CA LYS A 131 13.29 3.10 10.34
C LYS A 131 14.77 3.01 10.62
N PHE A 132 15.56 3.75 9.87
CA PHE A 132 17.01 3.70 9.93
C PHE A 132 17.58 5.10 10.11
N GLU A 133 18.55 5.24 11.00
CA GLU A 133 19.22 6.52 11.25
C GLU A 133 20.70 6.31 11.52
N GLY A 134 21.52 7.29 11.11
CA GLY A 134 22.94 7.32 11.39
C GLY A 134 23.83 6.70 10.28
N PRO A 135 25.15 6.76 10.45
CA PRO A 135 26.12 6.52 9.39
C PRO A 135 26.14 5.08 8.85
N ALA A 136 25.71 4.09 9.63
CA ALA A 136 25.65 2.69 9.21
C ALA A 136 24.57 2.44 8.15
N PHE A 137 23.62 3.36 7.97
CA PHE A 137 22.52 3.27 7.01
C PHE A 137 22.52 4.43 6.02
N ALA A 138 23.68 5.06 5.80
CA ALA A 138 23.81 6.12 4.82
C ALA A 138 23.32 5.64 3.44
N GLY A 139 22.43 6.40 2.81
CA GLY A 139 21.87 6.05 1.50
C GLY A 139 20.78 4.97 1.50
N VAL A 140 20.37 4.44 2.66
CA VAL A 140 19.22 3.53 2.72
C VAL A 140 17.93 4.34 2.58
N ASP A 141 17.14 3.99 1.56
CA ASP A 141 15.77 4.49 1.41
C ASP A 141 14.79 3.56 2.15
N GLU A 142 14.09 4.10 3.15
CA GLU A 142 13.09 3.34 3.94
C GLU A 142 11.99 2.75 3.06
N ARG A 143 11.67 3.41 1.93
CA ARG A 143 10.65 2.94 1.00
C ARG A 143 11.10 1.72 0.21
N ALA A 144 12.39 1.68 -0.14
CA ALA A 144 13.01 0.50 -0.74
C ALA A 144 13.06 -0.67 0.24
N VAL A 145 13.26 -0.40 1.54
CA VAL A 145 13.14 -1.45 2.57
C VAL A 145 11.71 -1.95 2.66
N ALA A 146 10.73 -1.04 2.72
CA ALA A 146 9.31 -1.39 2.78
C ALA A 146 8.85 -2.24 1.58
N LEU A 147 9.32 -1.92 0.36
CA LEU A 147 9.16 -2.75 -0.83
C LEU A 147 9.69 -4.17 -0.60
N ARG A 148 10.95 -4.31 -0.19
CA ARG A 148 11.58 -5.62 0.07
C ARG A 148 10.84 -6.42 1.15
N LEU A 149 10.29 -5.78 2.18
CA LEU A 149 9.51 -6.46 3.22
C LEU A 149 8.25 -7.12 2.63
N VAL A 150 7.55 -6.44 1.72
CA VAL A 150 6.37 -6.99 1.03
C VAL A 150 6.76 -8.11 0.07
N GLU A 151 7.82 -7.92 -0.72
CA GLU A 151 8.31 -8.91 -1.68
C GLU A 151 8.77 -10.20 -1.02
N ARG A 152 9.46 -10.08 0.13
CA ARG A 152 9.88 -11.21 0.96
C ARG A 152 8.76 -11.79 1.81
N LYS A 153 7.56 -11.20 1.74
CA LYS A 153 6.38 -11.58 2.53
C LYS A 153 6.64 -11.54 4.04
N PHE A 154 7.52 -10.64 4.46
CA PHE A 154 7.72 -10.32 5.88
C PHE A 154 6.57 -9.48 6.40
N CYS A 155 5.87 -8.77 5.51
CA CYS A 155 4.54 -8.22 5.72
C CYS A 155 3.66 -8.41 4.48
N GLU A 156 2.35 -8.36 4.68
CA GLU A 156 1.39 -8.46 3.56
C GLU A 156 1.21 -7.12 2.83
N ALA A 157 1.38 -6.00 3.54
CA ALA A 157 1.27 -4.67 2.96
C ALA A 157 2.02 -3.63 3.78
N THR A 158 2.39 -2.55 3.10
CA THR A 158 3.02 -1.35 3.65
C THR A 158 2.35 -0.10 3.07
N VAL A 159 2.38 1.01 3.81
CA VAL A 159 1.71 2.25 3.42
C VAL A 159 2.70 3.40 3.41
N PHE A 160 2.68 4.14 2.31
CA PHE A 160 3.41 5.37 2.07
C PHE A 160 2.44 6.55 2.20
N ASP A 161 2.76 7.49 3.08
CA ASP A 161 2.03 8.75 3.18
C ASP A 161 2.40 9.67 2.00
N THR A 162 1.65 10.75 1.84
CA THR A 162 1.81 11.74 0.76
C THR A 162 3.18 12.40 0.69
N ASP A 163 3.95 12.38 1.78
CA ASP A 163 5.34 12.85 1.85
C ASP A 163 6.39 11.76 1.51
N GLY A 164 5.94 10.55 1.17
CA GLY A 164 6.78 9.38 0.92
C GLY A 164 7.18 8.60 2.17
N SER A 165 6.84 9.08 3.38
CA SER A 165 7.20 8.37 4.61
C SER A 165 6.42 7.07 4.76
N VAL A 166 7.10 6.03 5.25
CA VAL A 166 6.47 4.75 5.57
C VAL A 166 5.73 4.88 6.91
N ARG A 167 4.46 4.46 6.94
CA ARG A 167 3.57 4.59 8.10
C ARG A 167 2.84 3.30 8.40
N LEU A 168 2.50 3.11 9.67
CA LEU A 168 1.63 2.01 10.07
C LEU A 168 0.19 2.31 9.62
N PRO A 169 -0.52 1.32 9.05
CA PRO A 169 -1.92 1.49 8.65
C PRO A 169 -2.82 1.94 9.79
N SER A 170 -2.62 1.40 10.99
CA SER A 170 -3.40 1.75 12.18
C SER A 170 -3.25 3.22 12.57
N ASP A 171 -2.05 3.79 12.43
CA ASP A 171 -1.81 5.22 12.66
C ASP A 171 -2.51 6.09 11.60
N MET A 172 -2.59 5.61 10.37
CA MET A 172 -3.14 6.36 9.25
C MET A 172 -4.65 6.30 9.13
N PHE A 173 -5.26 5.14 9.40
CA PHE A 173 -6.65 4.88 9.03
C PHE A 173 -7.59 4.72 10.21
N TYR A 174 -7.10 4.67 11.44
CA TYR A 174 -7.95 4.47 12.61
C TYR A 174 -9.09 5.50 12.68
N LYS A 175 -10.33 5.00 12.78
CA LYS A 175 -11.58 5.77 12.77
C LYS A 175 -11.83 6.60 11.50
N LYS A 176 -11.10 6.35 10.41
CA LYS A 176 -11.31 7.05 9.14
C LYS A 176 -12.29 6.31 8.24
N ASN A 177 -12.94 7.07 7.37
CA ASN A 177 -13.65 6.52 6.22
C ASN A 177 -12.67 6.42 5.06
N VAL A 178 -12.42 5.22 4.55
CA VAL A 178 -11.36 4.99 3.55
C VAL A 178 -11.98 4.57 2.23
N LEU A 179 -11.70 5.32 1.17
CA LEU A 179 -11.98 4.95 -0.21
C LEU A 179 -10.69 4.44 -0.84
N VAL A 180 -10.71 3.23 -1.37
CA VAL A 180 -9.55 2.59 -1.98
C VAL A 180 -9.73 2.51 -3.49
N LEU A 181 -8.75 2.96 -4.25
CA LEU A 181 -8.64 2.65 -5.68
C LEU A 181 -7.45 1.72 -5.87
N ARG A 182 -7.70 0.47 -6.28
CA ARG A 182 -6.67 -0.49 -6.69
C ARG A 182 -6.30 -0.26 -8.14
N GLY A 183 -5.01 -0.24 -8.46
CA GLY A 183 -4.53 -0.19 -9.83
C GLY A 183 -3.02 -0.29 -9.96
N LEU A 184 -2.56 -0.61 -11.17
CA LEU A 184 -1.13 -0.63 -11.49
C LEU A 184 -0.53 0.77 -11.58
N PHE A 185 -1.36 1.78 -11.88
CA PHE A 185 -0.97 3.16 -12.11
C PHE A 185 0.26 3.28 -13.04
N ARG A 186 0.13 2.71 -14.25
CA ARG A 186 1.15 2.67 -15.30
C ARG A 186 0.68 3.37 -16.59
N PRO A 187 0.45 4.70 -16.63
CA PRO A 187 0.45 5.66 -15.53
C PRO A 187 -0.85 5.80 -14.75
N PHE A 188 -0.78 6.56 -13.66
CA PHE A 188 -1.92 7.25 -13.08
C PHE A 188 -2.42 8.30 -14.09
N THR A 189 -3.73 8.33 -14.32
CA THR A 189 -4.36 9.09 -15.41
C THR A 189 -5.53 9.91 -14.90
N LYS A 190 -6.03 10.83 -15.74
CA LYS A 190 -7.25 11.57 -15.45
C LYS A 190 -8.47 10.67 -15.21
N LEU A 191 -8.50 9.47 -15.81
CA LEU A 191 -9.59 8.51 -15.54
C LEU A 191 -9.57 8.05 -14.09
N HIS A 192 -8.39 7.80 -13.52
CA HIS A 192 -8.26 7.45 -12.11
C HIS A 192 -8.70 8.61 -11.20
N GLU A 193 -8.38 9.85 -11.57
CA GLU A 193 -8.87 11.06 -10.89
C GLU A 193 -10.39 11.19 -10.91
N ASP A 194 -11.02 10.91 -12.05
CA ASP A 194 -12.49 10.94 -12.17
C ASP A 194 -13.13 9.81 -11.38
N MET A 195 -12.56 8.59 -11.41
CA MET A 195 -13.00 7.46 -10.58
C MET A 195 -12.98 7.82 -9.10
N ILE A 196 -11.88 8.40 -8.61
CA ILE A 196 -11.74 8.84 -7.21
C ILE A 196 -12.77 9.92 -6.91
N SER A 197 -12.88 10.94 -7.75
CA SER A 197 -13.75 12.09 -7.52
C SER A 197 -15.23 11.69 -7.46
N ALA A 198 -15.65 10.89 -8.44
CA ALA A 198 -17.01 10.39 -8.55
C ALA A 198 -17.39 9.48 -7.37
N ALA A 199 -16.56 8.47 -7.07
CA ALA A 199 -16.83 7.58 -5.95
C ALA A 199 -16.71 8.29 -4.58
N SER A 200 -15.82 9.27 -4.45
CA SER A 200 -15.71 10.11 -3.24
C SER A 200 -16.96 10.93 -3.01
N ALA A 201 -17.50 11.54 -4.08
CA ALA A 201 -18.72 12.34 -4.01
C ALA A 201 -19.91 11.52 -3.53
N GLU A 202 -19.99 10.23 -3.85
CA GLU A 202 -21.07 9.35 -3.38
C GLU A 202 -20.78 8.71 -2.02
N PHE A 203 -19.54 8.26 -1.78
CA PHE A 203 -19.18 7.51 -0.56
C PHE A 203 -19.03 8.41 0.67
N PHE A 204 -18.37 9.54 0.50
CA PHE A 204 -18.15 10.48 1.59
C PHE A 204 -19.34 11.39 1.80
N CYS A 205 -20.37 11.37 0.95
CA CYS A 205 -21.58 12.12 1.24
C CYS A 205 -22.34 11.54 2.43
N GLU A 206 -22.70 12.39 3.39
CA GLU A 206 -23.77 12.12 4.34
C GLU A 206 -25.04 12.90 3.93
N GLU A 207 -26.21 12.25 4.02
CA GLU A 207 -27.51 12.92 3.98
C GLU A 207 -27.73 13.73 5.29
N GLU A 208 -28.56 14.78 5.25
CA GLU A 208 -28.74 15.75 6.35
C GLU A 208 -28.96 15.10 7.75
N GLY A 209 -28.19 15.57 8.75
CA GLY A 209 -28.38 15.17 10.15
C GLY A 209 -27.21 15.39 11.13
N ASN A 210 -26.05 15.92 10.72
CA ASN A 210 -24.85 16.02 11.57
C ASN A 210 -24.19 17.43 11.50
N PRO A 211 -24.06 18.18 12.62
CA PRO A 211 -23.84 19.64 12.61
C PRO A 211 -22.39 20.14 12.46
N SER A 212 -21.45 19.31 12.01
CA SER A 212 -20.05 19.72 11.84
C SER A 212 -19.63 19.42 10.42
N ARG A 213 -19.60 20.37 9.45
CA ARG A 213 -18.90 20.18 8.15
C ARG A 213 -18.87 21.38 7.19
N THR A 214 -17.87 21.30 6.30
CA THR A 214 -17.57 22.18 5.15
C THR A 214 -18.48 21.89 3.95
N ILE A 215 -18.94 22.96 3.29
CA ILE A 215 -19.87 22.95 2.16
C ILE A 215 -19.08 22.87 0.84
N TYR A 216 -19.46 21.95 -0.05
CA TYR A 216 -19.10 22.01 -1.48
C TYR A 216 -20.36 22.33 -2.28
N GLU A 217 -20.43 23.52 -2.87
CA GLU A 217 -21.53 23.93 -3.75
C GLU A 217 -21.26 23.44 -5.18
N SER A 218 -22.17 22.67 -5.75
CA SER A 218 -22.21 22.38 -7.18
C SER A 218 -23.33 23.19 -7.81
N THR A 219 -23.00 24.22 -8.58
CA THR A 219 -24.00 25.02 -9.29
C THR A 219 -24.62 24.22 -10.43
N LYS A 220 -25.92 23.91 -10.34
CA LYS A 220 -26.78 23.62 -11.49
C LYS A 220 -28.09 24.39 -11.41
N ASN A 221 -28.28 25.30 -12.37
CA ASN A 221 -29.55 25.67 -13.02
C ASN A 221 -30.87 25.50 -12.21
N GLY A 222 -30.98 26.16 -11.06
CA GLY A 222 -32.27 26.56 -10.48
C GLY A 222 -33.25 25.44 -10.09
N GLN A 223 -32.76 24.27 -9.69
CA GLN A 223 -33.55 23.26 -8.98
C GLN A 223 -32.88 22.94 -7.65
N ASP A 224 -33.68 22.61 -6.65
CA ASP A 224 -33.31 22.43 -5.24
C ASP A 224 -31.91 21.82 -5.05
N GLU A 225 -31.05 22.55 -4.34
CA GLU A 225 -29.65 22.19 -4.11
C GLU A 225 -29.57 20.97 -3.19
N GLU A 226 -29.20 19.80 -3.72
CA GLU A 226 -28.73 18.69 -2.89
C GLU A 226 -27.35 19.06 -2.32
N VAL A 227 -27.33 19.57 -1.08
CA VAL A 227 -26.10 19.90 -0.37
C VAL A 227 -25.49 18.61 0.19
N CYS A 228 -24.32 18.24 -0.32
CA CYS A 228 -23.56 17.11 0.17
C CYS A 228 -22.60 17.55 1.29
N TYR A 229 -22.68 16.92 2.46
CA TYR A 229 -21.72 17.13 3.55
C TYR A 229 -20.72 15.98 3.58
N LEU A 230 -19.44 16.28 3.28
CA LEU A 230 -18.38 15.28 3.29
C LEU A 230 -18.15 14.70 4.69
N ARG A 231 -18.03 13.38 4.80
CA ARG A 231 -17.64 12.68 6.01
C ARG A 231 -16.36 13.28 6.58
N ASP A 232 -16.37 13.62 7.86
CA ASP A 232 -15.13 13.93 8.58
C ASP A 232 -14.22 12.70 8.56
N ALA A 233 -12.91 12.93 8.68
CA ALA A 233 -11.91 11.87 8.70
C ALA A 233 -11.98 10.94 7.47
N SER A 234 -12.24 11.51 6.29
CA SER A 234 -12.22 10.79 5.02
C SER A 234 -10.82 10.74 4.41
N GLN A 235 -10.46 9.60 3.83
CA GLN A 235 -9.15 9.37 3.23
C GLN A 235 -9.32 8.55 1.95
N VAL A 236 -8.75 9.04 0.85
CA VAL A 236 -8.51 8.22 -0.34
C VAL A 236 -7.17 7.51 -0.17
N LEU A 237 -7.12 6.23 -0.54
CA LEU A 237 -5.94 5.38 -0.56
C LEU A 237 -5.79 4.77 -1.95
N LEU A 238 -4.62 4.91 -2.56
CA LEU A 238 -4.29 4.20 -3.79
C LEU A 238 -3.61 2.89 -3.42
N GLU A 239 -4.05 1.78 -3.98
CA GLU A 239 -3.46 0.47 -3.72
C GLU A 239 -2.78 -0.06 -4.97
N ILE A 240 -1.53 -0.48 -4.81
CA ILE A 240 -0.73 -1.18 -5.81
C ILE A 240 -0.51 -2.59 -5.28
N SER A 241 -1.02 -3.59 -6.00
CA SER A 241 -0.77 -5.00 -5.67
C SER A 241 0.42 -5.54 -6.45
N THR A 242 1.29 -6.30 -5.78
CA THR A 242 2.32 -7.12 -6.42
C THR A 242 1.74 -8.42 -7.01
N ALA A 243 0.47 -8.72 -6.73
CA ALA A 243 -0.24 -9.93 -7.14
C ALA A 243 -1.58 -9.57 -7.81
N ASP A 244 -1.58 -8.73 -8.84
CA ASP A 244 -2.85 -8.25 -9.44
C ASP A 244 -3.65 -9.37 -10.14
N ILE A 245 -4.98 -9.33 -9.97
CA ILE A 245 -5.95 -10.28 -10.55
C ILE A 245 -6.10 -10.05 -12.06
N THR A 246 -5.83 -8.84 -12.57
CA THR A 246 -6.22 -8.46 -13.93
C THR A 246 -5.26 -8.89 -15.04
N HIS A 247 -4.21 -9.67 -14.74
CA HIS A 247 -3.23 -10.07 -15.76
C HIS A 247 -3.08 -11.59 -15.92
N ASN A 248 -3.70 -12.10 -16.99
CA ASN A 248 -3.39 -13.38 -17.64
C ASN A 248 -1.95 -13.41 -18.20
N GLY A 249 -0.94 -13.41 -17.34
CA GLY A 249 0.41 -13.82 -17.73
C GLY A 249 1.29 -12.78 -18.45
N ASP A 250 0.88 -11.51 -18.55
CA ASP A 250 1.88 -10.44 -18.68
C ASP A 250 2.52 -10.28 -17.30
N SER A 251 3.64 -11.00 -17.14
CA SER A 251 4.62 -10.80 -16.07
C SER A 251 4.67 -9.32 -15.73
N LEU A 252 4.65 -8.97 -14.43
CA LEU A 252 5.16 -7.68 -14.01
C LEU A 252 6.47 -7.43 -14.77
N ASP A 253 6.49 -6.47 -15.69
CA ASP A 253 7.64 -5.98 -16.47
C ASP A 253 8.69 -5.24 -15.59
N TRP A 254 8.76 -5.68 -14.34
CA TRP A 254 9.52 -5.14 -13.23
C TRP A 254 10.51 -6.18 -12.72
N THR A 255 10.47 -7.41 -13.22
CA THR A 255 11.20 -8.52 -12.62
C THR A 255 12.70 -8.39 -12.87
N THR A 256 13.43 -8.09 -11.81
CA THR A 256 14.79 -8.59 -11.59
C THR A 256 14.72 -10.03 -11.07
N PRO A 257 15.84 -10.78 -11.00
CA PRO A 257 15.89 -12.07 -10.33
C PRO A 257 15.45 -12.05 -8.84
N LEU A 258 15.27 -10.87 -8.24
CA LEU A 258 14.91 -10.67 -6.83
C LEU A 258 13.53 -10.02 -6.60
N GLY A 259 12.83 -9.52 -7.62
CA GLY A 259 11.58 -8.75 -7.44
C GLY A 259 11.41 -7.59 -8.42
N LEU A 260 10.58 -6.60 -8.08
CA LEU A 260 10.35 -5.34 -8.78
C LEU A 260 11.67 -4.54 -8.93
N ASP A 261 11.85 -3.84 -10.05
CA ASP A 261 12.92 -2.86 -10.23
C ASP A 261 12.69 -1.70 -9.24
N GLU A 262 13.49 -1.67 -8.18
CA GLU A 262 13.40 -0.70 -7.08
C GLU A 262 13.34 0.75 -7.60
N LYS A 263 14.19 1.11 -8.58
CA LYS A 263 14.24 2.48 -9.09
C LYS A 263 12.97 2.84 -9.83
N LYS A 264 12.47 1.94 -10.69
CA LYS A 264 11.20 2.15 -11.40
C LYS A 264 10.04 2.23 -10.41
N PHE A 265 10.02 1.40 -9.38
CA PHE A 265 8.98 1.41 -8.36
C PHE A 265 8.98 2.73 -7.59
N LEU A 266 10.13 3.20 -7.12
CA LEU A 266 10.23 4.48 -6.40
C LEU A 266 9.81 5.66 -7.29
N ASN A 267 10.25 5.68 -8.56
CA ASN A 267 9.83 6.72 -9.50
C ASN A 267 8.30 6.72 -9.71
N ARG A 268 7.69 5.53 -9.79
CA ARG A 268 6.23 5.39 -9.84
C ARG A 268 5.59 5.90 -8.57
N LEU A 269 6.08 5.44 -7.42
CA LEU A 269 5.55 5.79 -6.12
C LEU A 269 5.50 7.30 -5.98
N ASP A 270 6.60 8.00 -6.28
CA ASP A 270 6.69 9.46 -6.18
C ASP A 270 5.69 10.18 -7.09
N ALA A 271 5.57 9.76 -8.35
CA ALA A 271 4.61 10.33 -9.29
C ALA A 271 3.15 10.08 -8.87
N VAL A 272 2.86 8.93 -8.25
CA VAL A 272 1.53 8.64 -7.70
C VAL A 272 1.28 9.45 -6.42
N LEU A 273 2.25 9.56 -5.52
CA LEU A 273 2.16 10.38 -4.30
C LEU A 273 1.97 11.87 -4.63
N ALA A 274 2.56 12.37 -5.73
CA ALA A 274 2.37 13.73 -6.22
C ALA A 274 0.90 14.08 -6.54
N THR A 275 0.03 13.09 -6.72
CA THR A 275 -1.43 13.31 -6.85
C THR A 275 -2.06 13.82 -5.56
N GLY A 276 -1.42 13.58 -4.41
CA GLY A 276 -1.88 13.97 -3.07
C GLY A 276 -2.60 12.85 -2.33
N HIS A 277 -2.42 11.59 -2.74
CA HIS A 277 -3.01 10.43 -2.09
C HIS A 277 -1.93 9.49 -1.54
N PRO A 278 -2.08 8.98 -0.31
CA PRO A 278 -1.22 7.92 0.19
C PRO A 278 -1.34 6.66 -0.67
N VAL A 279 -0.29 5.86 -0.70
CA VAL A 279 -0.19 4.63 -1.49
C VAL A 279 0.03 3.45 -0.55
N MET A 280 -0.74 2.39 -0.72
CA MET A 280 -0.48 1.08 -0.10
C MET A 280 0.11 0.15 -1.15
N LEU A 281 1.25 -0.45 -0.84
CA LEU A 281 1.79 -1.58 -1.59
C LEU A 281 1.39 -2.85 -0.86
N SER A 282 0.79 -3.81 -1.55
CA SER A 282 0.36 -5.09 -0.97
C SER A 282 0.74 -6.28 -1.82
N ASN A 283 0.70 -7.48 -1.22
CA ASN A 283 0.73 -8.76 -1.93
C ASN A 283 -0.66 -9.42 -2.02
N PHE A 284 -1.72 -8.64 -1.83
CA PHE A 284 -3.08 -9.15 -1.82
C PHE A 284 -3.56 -9.41 -3.25
N PHE A 285 -3.73 -10.69 -3.58
CA PHE A 285 -4.46 -11.08 -4.79
C PHE A 285 -5.93 -10.71 -4.62
N GLU A 286 -6.62 -11.29 -3.63
CA GLU A 286 -8.07 -11.13 -3.46
C GLU A 286 -8.47 -9.81 -2.80
N TYR A 287 -9.53 -9.18 -3.32
CA TYR A 287 -10.10 -7.94 -2.76
C TYR A 287 -10.60 -8.11 -1.31
N PHE A 288 -11.03 -9.31 -0.91
CA PHE A 288 -11.43 -9.53 0.49
C PHE A 288 -10.26 -9.38 1.47
N ARG A 289 -9.02 -9.67 1.05
CA ARG A 289 -7.84 -9.50 1.91
C ARG A 289 -7.52 -8.03 2.14
N VAL A 290 -7.57 -7.22 1.07
CA VAL A 290 -7.50 -5.75 1.16
C VAL A 290 -8.52 -5.24 2.17
N ALA A 291 -9.77 -5.71 2.03
CA ALA A 291 -10.85 -5.29 2.91
C ALA A 291 -10.62 -5.67 4.37
N GLN A 292 -10.17 -6.90 4.64
CA GLN A 292 -9.88 -7.38 5.98
C GLN A 292 -8.70 -6.63 6.62
N TYR A 293 -7.62 -6.42 5.86
CA TYR A 293 -6.44 -5.69 6.31
C TYR A 293 -6.77 -4.24 6.68
N LEU A 294 -7.48 -3.53 5.80
CA LEU A 294 -7.84 -2.13 6.05
C LEU A 294 -8.92 -1.98 7.13
N GLN A 295 -9.88 -2.90 7.23
CA GLN A 295 -10.84 -2.86 8.33
C GLN A 295 -10.20 -3.09 9.70
N GLN A 296 -9.13 -3.89 9.76
CA GLN A 296 -8.34 -4.00 10.98
C GLN A 296 -7.70 -2.64 11.33
N ALA A 297 -7.10 -1.97 10.36
CA ALA A 297 -6.45 -0.67 10.55
C ALA A 297 -7.44 0.46 10.93
N ILE A 298 -8.60 0.51 10.28
CA ILE A 298 -9.68 1.46 10.57
C ILE A 298 -10.24 1.22 11.99
N GLY A 299 -10.25 -0.04 12.41
CA GLY A 299 -10.86 -0.48 13.64
C GLY A 299 -12.33 -0.84 13.41
N LYS A 300 -12.68 -2.06 13.81
CA LYS A 300 -14.00 -2.64 13.58
C LYS A 300 -15.13 -1.72 14.06
N GLY A 301 -16.01 -1.32 13.14
CA GLY A 301 -17.20 -0.49 13.40
C GLY A 301 -16.90 0.98 13.72
N LYS A 302 -15.67 1.46 13.45
CA LYS A 302 -15.23 2.83 13.76
C LYS A 302 -15.14 3.74 12.53
N GLY A 303 -15.20 3.17 11.33
CA GLY A 303 -15.18 3.88 10.06
C GLY A 303 -15.70 2.96 8.97
N HIS A 304 -15.91 3.52 7.78
CA HIS A 304 -16.41 2.79 6.63
C HIS A 304 -15.29 2.53 5.62
N LEU A 305 -15.39 1.41 4.89
CA LEU A 305 -14.47 1.07 3.83
C LEU A 305 -15.23 0.97 2.50
N ALA A 306 -14.71 1.64 1.49
CA ALA A 306 -15.16 1.50 0.12
C ALA A 306 -13.99 1.18 -0.81
N ILE A 307 -14.27 0.45 -1.88
CA ILE A 307 -13.35 0.24 -3.00
C ILE A 307 -14.02 0.77 -4.26
N VAL A 308 -13.33 1.60 -5.03
CA VAL A 308 -13.74 1.97 -6.38
C VAL A 308 -13.01 1.11 -7.39
N LEU A 309 -13.74 0.58 -8.37
CA LEU A 309 -13.20 -0.25 -9.44
C LEU A 309 -13.99 -0.06 -10.73
N GLY A 310 -13.36 -0.31 -11.87
CA GLY A 310 -14.03 -0.28 -13.17
C GLY A 310 -14.81 -1.56 -13.47
N VAL A 311 -15.78 -1.46 -14.38
CA VAL A 311 -16.52 -2.62 -14.93
C VAL A 311 -15.61 -3.78 -15.41
N PRO A 312 -14.44 -3.56 -16.03
CA PRO A 312 -13.55 -4.68 -16.39
C PRO A 312 -13.07 -5.47 -15.16
N ALA A 313 -12.75 -4.78 -14.06
CA ALA A 313 -12.25 -5.43 -12.84
C ALA A 313 -13.34 -6.21 -12.11
N ILE A 314 -14.60 -5.72 -12.08
CA ILE A 314 -15.69 -6.50 -11.47
C ILE A 314 -15.95 -7.78 -12.26
N LYS A 315 -15.86 -7.76 -13.60
CA LYS A 315 -16.00 -8.99 -14.40
C LYS A 315 -14.98 -10.05 -13.98
N SER A 316 -13.72 -9.66 -13.79
CA SER A 316 -12.67 -10.57 -13.28
C SER A 316 -12.96 -11.07 -11.86
N LEU A 317 -13.59 -10.26 -11.00
CA LEU A 317 -13.97 -10.68 -9.65
C LEU A 317 -15.08 -11.75 -9.63
N PHE A 318 -15.83 -11.87 -10.72
CA PHE A 318 -16.85 -12.91 -10.90
C PHE A 318 -16.34 -14.13 -11.65
N ASP A 319 -15.05 -14.18 -12.00
CA ASP A 319 -14.45 -15.35 -12.63
C ASP A 319 -14.06 -16.38 -11.57
N GLU A 320 -14.78 -17.50 -11.56
CA GLU A 320 -14.61 -18.58 -10.57
C GLU A 320 -13.21 -19.21 -10.60
N GLN A 321 -12.47 -19.09 -11.70
CA GLN A 321 -11.15 -19.71 -11.80
C GLN A 321 -10.17 -19.21 -10.73
N TYR A 322 -10.36 -17.97 -10.27
CA TYR A 322 -9.52 -17.33 -9.27
C TYR A 322 -9.80 -17.81 -7.83
N TYR A 323 -10.89 -18.55 -7.61
CA TYR A 323 -11.33 -18.96 -6.26
C TYR A 323 -11.29 -20.47 -6.04
N LYS A 324 -10.62 -21.23 -6.91
CA LYS A 324 -10.49 -22.69 -6.80
C LYS A 324 -9.77 -23.16 -5.52
N THR A 325 -8.99 -22.29 -4.89
CA THR A 325 -8.29 -22.57 -3.63
C THR A 325 -9.14 -22.26 -2.39
N LEU A 326 -10.28 -21.57 -2.55
CA LEU A 326 -11.22 -21.28 -1.47
C LEU A 326 -12.23 -22.42 -1.35
N SER A 327 -12.40 -22.96 -0.15
CA SER A 327 -13.33 -24.08 0.12
C SER A 327 -14.77 -23.78 -0.29
N GLY A 328 -15.20 -22.52 -0.19
CA GLY A 328 -16.51 -22.05 -0.63
C GLY A 328 -16.49 -21.24 -1.94
N GLY A 329 -15.38 -21.27 -2.69
CA GLY A 329 -15.26 -20.62 -4.00
C GLY A 329 -15.62 -19.14 -4.01
N ILE A 330 -16.32 -18.72 -5.07
CA ILE A 330 -16.76 -17.33 -5.27
C ILE A 330 -17.69 -16.83 -4.14
N LEU A 331 -18.53 -17.69 -3.58
CA LEU A 331 -19.43 -17.33 -2.48
C LEU A 331 -18.66 -17.04 -1.19
N GLU A 332 -17.57 -17.76 -0.92
CA GLU A 332 -16.68 -17.46 0.20
C GLU A 332 -16.02 -16.08 0.04
N ASN A 333 -15.54 -15.75 -1.16
CA ASN A 333 -14.95 -14.45 -1.49
C ASN A 333 -15.92 -13.29 -1.17
N PHE A 334 -17.13 -13.31 -1.74
CA PHE A 334 -18.12 -12.25 -1.48
C PHE A 334 -18.69 -12.29 -0.07
N GLY A 335 -18.82 -13.46 0.56
CA GLY A 335 -19.22 -13.59 1.96
C GLY A 335 -18.22 -12.94 2.92
N ARG A 336 -16.93 -13.12 2.66
CA ARG A 336 -15.84 -12.46 3.42
C ARG A 336 -15.84 -10.95 3.22
N MET A 337 -16.08 -10.46 1.99
CA MET A 337 -16.20 -9.03 1.71
C MET A 337 -17.42 -8.40 2.40
N ALA A 338 -18.59 -9.04 2.32
CA ALA A 338 -19.81 -8.54 2.95
C ALA A 338 -19.65 -8.47 4.49
N ARG A 339 -18.96 -9.43 5.11
CA ARG A 339 -18.62 -9.40 6.54
C ARG A 339 -17.71 -8.22 6.90
N ALA A 340 -16.89 -7.74 5.97
CA ALA A 340 -16.02 -6.59 6.15
C ALA A 340 -16.74 -5.24 5.98
N ASP A 341 -18.07 -5.21 5.84
CA ASP A 341 -18.86 -3.99 5.64
C ASP A 341 -18.35 -3.13 4.46
N LEU A 342 -17.88 -3.81 3.42
CA LEU A 342 -17.29 -3.19 2.23
C LEU A 342 -18.40 -2.73 1.26
N SER A 343 -18.26 -1.49 0.77
CA SER A 343 -19.00 -1.00 -0.40
C SER A 343 -18.10 -0.94 -1.64
N MET A 344 -18.55 -1.45 -2.77
CA MET A 344 -17.85 -1.41 -4.05
C MET A 344 -18.54 -0.40 -4.97
N TYR A 345 -17.85 0.68 -5.34
CA TYR A 345 -18.30 1.68 -6.29
C TYR A 345 -17.82 1.29 -7.69
N LEU A 346 -18.77 0.97 -8.56
CA LEU A 346 -18.51 0.44 -9.88
C LEU A 346 -18.55 1.56 -10.92
N TYR A 347 -17.35 1.97 -11.34
CA TYR A 347 -17.16 3.00 -12.34
C TYR A 347 -17.39 2.46 -13.76
N PRO A 348 -18.16 3.17 -14.61
CA PRO A 348 -18.50 2.70 -15.96
C PRO A 348 -17.30 2.50 -16.87
N THR A 349 -17.48 1.70 -17.92
CA THR A 349 -16.52 1.56 -19.02
C THR A 349 -17.21 1.79 -20.36
N VAL A 350 -16.42 1.89 -21.42
CA VAL A 350 -16.90 1.89 -22.80
C VAL A 350 -16.57 0.55 -23.46
N ASP A 351 -17.48 0.03 -24.29
CA ASP A 351 -17.25 -1.16 -25.11
C ASP A 351 -16.59 -0.81 -26.46
N GLU A 352 -16.26 -1.82 -27.29
CA GLU A 352 -15.65 -1.61 -28.60
C GLU A 352 -16.53 -0.84 -29.60
N LYS A 353 -17.82 -0.63 -29.29
CA LYS A 353 -18.82 0.07 -30.11
C LYS A 353 -19.16 1.45 -29.53
N ASP A 354 -18.36 1.95 -28.61
CA ASP A 354 -18.56 3.22 -27.90
C ASP A 354 -19.82 3.29 -27.01
N ASN A 355 -20.41 2.14 -26.65
CA ASN A 355 -21.50 2.10 -25.68
C ASN A 355 -20.97 2.14 -24.25
N VAL A 356 -21.61 2.93 -23.40
CA VAL A 356 -21.28 2.97 -21.97
C VAL A 356 -21.90 1.76 -21.27
N ILE A 357 -21.05 0.93 -20.67
CA ILE A 357 -21.45 -0.16 -19.78
C ILE A 357 -21.34 0.35 -18.34
N THR A 358 -22.47 0.29 -17.63
CA THR A 358 -22.61 0.66 -16.21
C THR A 358 -22.81 -0.57 -15.34
N ALA A 359 -22.86 -0.40 -14.03
CA ALA A 359 -23.25 -1.50 -13.12
C ALA A 359 -24.63 -2.10 -13.47
N ASN A 360 -25.58 -1.27 -13.92
CA ASN A 360 -26.94 -1.70 -14.20
C ASN A 360 -27.10 -2.38 -15.57
N THR A 361 -26.13 -2.21 -16.48
CA THR A 361 -26.16 -2.75 -17.84
C THR A 361 -25.06 -3.78 -18.09
N LEU A 362 -24.31 -4.13 -17.04
CA LEU A 362 -23.28 -5.14 -17.10
C LEU A 362 -23.92 -6.52 -17.27
N GLU A 363 -23.53 -7.24 -18.33
CA GLU A 363 -23.89 -8.63 -18.55
C GLU A 363 -22.77 -9.55 -18.03
N LEU A 364 -23.16 -10.53 -17.20
CA LEU A 364 -22.33 -11.63 -16.71
C LEU A 364 -22.90 -12.97 -17.19
N THR A 365 -22.21 -14.08 -16.89
CA THR A 365 -22.73 -15.42 -17.18
C THR A 365 -23.96 -15.72 -16.30
N GLU A 366 -24.88 -16.54 -16.81
CA GLU A 366 -26.14 -16.89 -16.13
C GLU A 366 -25.90 -17.48 -14.73
N GLU A 367 -24.78 -18.18 -14.54
CA GLU A 367 -24.38 -18.81 -13.28
C GLU A 367 -24.12 -17.83 -12.14
N VAL A 368 -23.67 -16.60 -12.45
CA VAL A 368 -23.28 -15.60 -11.45
C VAL A 368 -24.12 -14.33 -11.47
N ASP A 369 -24.99 -14.15 -12.47
CA ASP A 369 -25.85 -12.96 -12.59
C ASP A 369 -26.77 -12.80 -11.37
N ASP A 370 -27.41 -13.88 -10.89
CA ASP A 370 -28.26 -13.82 -9.70
C ASP A 370 -27.50 -13.33 -8.45
N LEU A 371 -26.23 -13.73 -8.29
CA LEU A 371 -25.38 -13.26 -7.21
C LEU A 371 -25.05 -11.78 -7.39
N TYR A 372 -24.73 -11.34 -8.61
CA TYR A 372 -24.45 -9.95 -8.93
C TYR A 372 -25.68 -9.05 -8.66
N GLN A 373 -26.87 -9.43 -9.14
CA GLN A 373 -28.11 -8.71 -8.89
C GLN A 373 -28.44 -8.65 -7.39
N PHE A 374 -28.18 -9.74 -6.66
CA PHE A 374 -28.31 -9.75 -5.20
C PHE A 374 -27.37 -8.72 -4.53
N LEU A 375 -26.09 -8.68 -4.94
CA LEU A 375 -25.10 -7.75 -4.37
C LEU A 375 -25.41 -6.28 -4.72
N LEU A 376 -25.90 -6.00 -5.92
CA LEU A 376 -26.43 -4.68 -6.31
C LEU A 376 -27.61 -4.27 -5.44
N LYS A 377 -28.63 -5.15 -5.30
CA LYS A 377 -29.81 -4.89 -4.47
C LYS A 377 -29.46 -4.65 -3.00
N ARG A 378 -28.42 -5.33 -2.50
CA ARG A 378 -27.90 -5.15 -1.14
C ARG A 378 -27.01 -3.93 -0.97
N LYS A 379 -26.74 -3.17 -2.05
CA LYS A 379 -25.82 -2.03 -2.08
C LYS A 379 -24.40 -2.37 -1.64
N VAL A 380 -24.01 -3.64 -1.80
CA VAL A 380 -22.60 -4.07 -1.68
C VAL A 380 -21.86 -3.61 -2.93
N ILE A 381 -22.48 -3.77 -4.11
CA ILE A 381 -22.05 -3.13 -5.35
C ILE A 381 -22.97 -1.92 -5.56
N ARG A 382 -22.38 -0.79 -5.91
CA ARG A 382 -23.07 0.49 -6.13
C ARG A 382 -22.64 1.06 -7.47
N PRO A 383 -23.57 1.44 -8.37
CA PRO A 383 -23.20 2.18 -9.56
C PRO A 383 -22.58 3.53 -9.16
N VAL A 384 -21.53 3.95 -9.88
CA VAL A 384 -21.12 5.36 -9.90
C VAL A 384 -21.98 6.08 -10.91
N GLU A 385 -22.77 7.05 -10.46
CA GLU A 385 -23.76 7.78 -11.25
C GLU A 385 -23.18 9.04 -11.89
N PHE A 386 -22.23 9.71 -11.21
CA PHE A 386 -21.68 11.00 -11.61
C PHE A 386 -20.24 10.90 -12.09
N PHE A 387 -20.04 10.70 -13.39
CA PHE A 387 -18.72 10.57 -14.03
C PHE A 387 -18.59 11.43 -15.31
N ASP A 388 -17.36 11.73 -15.71
CA ASP A 388 -17.08 12.47 -16.95
C ASP A 388 -17.20 11.55 -18.18
N LYS A 389 -18.36 11.60 -18.83
CA LYS A 389 -18.64 10.85 -20.06
C LYS A 389 -17.71 11.20 -21.21
N ALA A 390 -17.28 12.46 -21.33
CA ALA A 390 -16.41 12.91 -22.41
C ALA A 390 -14.99 12.35 -22.19
N LEU A 391 -14.51 12.39 -20.95
CA LEU A 391 -13.24 11.77 -20.57
C LEU A 391 -13.28 10.25 -20.77
N LEU A 392 -14.34 9.58 -20.32
CA LEU A 392 -14.51 8.14 -20.49
C LEU A 392 -14.49 7.76 -21.99
N ALA A 393 -15.23 8.47 -22.83
CA ALA A 393 -15.21 8.27 -24.28
C ALA A 393 -13.82 8.55 -24.89
N LYS A 394 -13.08 9.52 -24.37
CA LYS A 394 -11.71 9.83 -24.81
C LYS A 394 -10.76 8.64 -24.58
N PHE A 395 -10.92 7.88 -23.49
CA PHE A 395 -10.15 6.66 -23.24
C PHE A 395 -10.65 5.48 -24.10
N GLY A 396 -11.96 5.36 -24.31
CA GLY A 396 -12.56 4.29 -25.11
C GLY A 396 -12.53 2.94 -24.38
N SER A 397 -12.52 1.84 -25.12
CA SER A 397 -12.55 0.47 -24.57
C SER A 397 -11.19 -0.04 -24.06
N GLN A 398 -10.10 0.67 -24.32
CA GLN A 398 -8.77 0.29 -23.90
C GLN A 398 -8.51 0.70 -22.45
N SER A 399 -7.72 -0.11 -21.72
CA SER A 399 -7.18 0.30 -20.41
C SER A 399 -6.50 1.66 -20.48
N ALA A 400 -6.82 2.55 -19.53
CA ALA A 400 -6.28 3.90 -19.49
C ALA A 400 -4.75 3.93 -19.46
N SER A 401 -4.16 3.06 -18.66
CA SER A 401 -2.72 2.84 -18.56
C SER A 401 -2.15 2.44 -19.92
N LYS A 402 -2.71 1.40 -20.56
CA LYS A 402 -2.22 0.86 -21.84
C LYS A 402 -2.29 1.90 -22.96
N LYS A 403 -3.37 2.67 -23.03
CA LYS A 403 -3.54 3.73 -24.03
C LYS A 403 -2.41 4.75 -23.95
N VAL A 404 -2.06 5.17 -22.74
CA VAL A 404 -0.96 6.10 -22.51
C VAL A 404 0.39 5.43 -22.82
N SER A 405 0.59 4.16 -22.45
CA SER A 405 1.80 3.40 -22.80
C SER A 405 2.05 3.41 -24.30
N ASP A 406 1.03 3.04 -25.08
CA ASP A 406 1.14 2.92 -26.53
C ASP A 406 1.45 4.29 -27.18
N MET A 407 0.90 5.39 -26.64
CA MET A 407 1.22 6.77 -27.08
C MET A 407 2.67 7.15 -26.79
N VAL A 408 3.16 6.84 -25.58
CA VAL A 408 4.55 7.13 -25.19
C VAL A 408 5.54 6.33 -26.03
N GLU A 409 5.26 5.05 -26.26
CA GLU A 409 6.09 4.16 -27.08
C GLU A 409 6.14 4.58 -28.55
N SER A 410 5.00 5.00 -29.11
CA SER A 410 4.92 5.54 -30.48
C SER A 410 5.44 6.97 -30.61
N GLY A 411 5.69 7.65 -29.48
CA GLY A 411 6.24 8.98 -29.42
C GLY A 411 5.23 10.11 -29.67
N ASP A 412 3.94 9.84 -29.48
CA ASP A 412 2.83 10.77 -29.59
C ASP A 412 2.64 11.57 -28.29
N ASP A 413 2.98 12.86 -28.30
CA ASP A 413 2.91 13.75 -27.14
C ASP A 413 1.48 14.02 -26.62
N ALA A 414 0.44 13.56 -27.33
CA ALA A 414 -0.96 13.65 -26.88
C ALA A 414 -1.20 12.92 -25.53
N TRP A 415 -0.31 12.01 -25.13
CA TRP A 415 -0.38 11.33 -23.82
C TRP A 415 -0.50 12.30 -22.64
N MET A 416 0.09 13.50 -22.71
CA MET A 416 0.03 14.50 -21.65
C MET A 416 -1.40 14.94 -21.35
N GLU A 417 -2.28 14.92 -22.35
CA GLU A 417 -3.68 15.30 -22.17
C GLU A 417 -4.49 14.28 -21.36
N TYR A 418 -3.98 13.04 -21.24
CA TYR A 418 -4.60 11.93 -20.50
C TYR A 418 -4.10 11.83 -19.06
N MET A 419 -3.06 12.59 -18.70
CA MET A 419 -2.44 12.56 -17.37
C MET A 419 -2.79 13.81 -16.56
N PRO A 420 -2.90 13.69 -15.23
CA PRO A 420 -3.07 14.86 -14.38
C PRO A 420 -1.88 15.82 -14.49
N GLY A 421 -2.16 17.12 -14.39
CA GLY A 421 -1.11 18.15 -14.48
C GLY A 421 0.04 17.91 -13.51
N LYS A 422 -0.27 17.58 -12.24
CA LYS A 422 0.74 17.29 -11.22
C LYS A 422 1.68 16.14 -11.58
N VAL A 423 1.17 15.09 -12.22
CA VAL A 423 1.99 13.94 -12.63
C VAL A 423 2.87 14.32 -13.82
N VAL A 424 2.34 15.11 -14.76
CA VAL A 424 3.12 15.66 -15.89
C VAL A 424 4.23 16.58 -15.39
N ASP A 425 3.94 17.46 -14.43
CA ASP A 425 4.90 18.39 -13.83
C ASP A 425 5.99 17.61 -13.08
N TYR A 426 5.61 16.63 -12.26
CA TYR A 426 6.56 15.74 -11.59
C TYR A 426 7.50 15.04 -12.57
N ILE A 427 6.97 14.48 -13.67
CA ILE A 427 7.77 13.79 -14.69
C ILE A 427 8.72 14.76 -15.40
N LYS A 428 8.31 16.00 -15.64
CA LYS A 428 9.15 17.04 -16.27
C LYS A 428 10.28 17.50 -15.34
N GLU A 429 10.00 17.64 -14.05
CA GLU A 429 10.97 18.11 -13.05
C GLU A 429 11.99 17.02 -12.68
N ASN A 430 11.57 15.76 -12.61
CA ASN A 430 12.39 14.63 -12.16
C ASN A 430 12.85 13.70 -13.29
N GLY A 431 12.70 14.12 -14.54
CA GLY A 431 13.29 13.46 -15.72
C GLY A 431 14.81 13.58 -15.70
N THR A 432 15.45 12.70 -14.93
CA THR A 432 16.90 12.43 -14.74
C THR A 432 17.89 13.48 -15.26
N GLU A 433 18.68 14.03 -14.33
CA GLU A 433 19.82 14.94 -14.54
C GLU A 433 20.99 14.36 -15.37
N GLU A 434 20.89 13.16 -15.93
CA GLU A 434 21.90 12.61 -16.86
C GLU A 434 21.40 12.72 -18.31
N GLU A 435 22.00 13.67 -19.04
CA GLU A 435 21.97 13.88 -20.49
C GLU A 435 20.57 14.12 -21.13
N THR A 436 20.25 15.40 -21.33
CA THR A 436 19.21 15.90 -22.26
C THR A 436 17.81 15.32 -22.07
N LEU A 437 17.08 15.78 -21.04
CA LEU A 437 15.62 16.03 -21.01
C LEU A 437 14.76 15.16 -21.95
N ASP A 438 14.96 13.83 -21.93
CA ASP A 438 14.10 12.91 -22.67
C ASP A 438 12.90 12.59 -21.78
N ILE A 439 11.88 13.42 -21.90
CA ILE A 439 10.59 13.22 -21.21
C ILE A 439 10.07 11.81 -21.51
N LYS A 440 10.35 11.23 -22.68
CA LYS A 440 9.94 9.84 -22.99
C LYS A 440 10.72 8.84 -22.16
N ALA A 441 12.01 9.04 -21.92
CA ALA A 441 12.78 8.22 -20.99
C ALA A 441 12.30 8.38 -19.54
N ALA A 442 11.95 9.60 -19.13
CA ALA A 442 11.38 9.86 -17.80
C ALA A 442 10.04 9.15 -17.61
N VAL A 443 9.13 9.27 -18.59
CA VAL A 443 7.85 8.57 -18.60
C VAL A 443 8.09 7.06 -18.64
N LYS A 444 8.98 6.54 -19.49
CA LYS A 444 9.33 5.10 -19.51
C LYS A 444 9.97 4.59 -18.21
N SER A 445 10.68 5.43 -17.46
CA SER A 445 11.22 5.04 -16.15
C SER A 445 10.13 4.90 -15.09
N TYR A 446 9.07 5.69 -15.25
CA TYR A 446 7.88 5.66 -14.41
C TYR A 446 6.92 4.53 -14.83
N MET A 447 6.85 4.26 -16.13
CA MET A 447 6.02 3.23 -16.74
C MET A 447 6.66 1.86 -16.60
#